data_AF-A0A437RH85-F1
#
_entry.id   AF-A0A437RH85-F1
#
_cell.length_a   1.000
_cell.length_b   1.000
_cell.length_c   1.000
_cell.angle_alpha   90.00
_cell.angle_beta   90.00
_cell.angle_gamma   90.00
#
_symmetry.space_group_name_H-M   'P 1'
#
loop_
_entity.id
_entity.type
_entity.pdbx_description
1 polymer ?
#
loop_
_entity_poly.entity_id
_entity_poly.type
_entity_poly.pdbx_seq_one_letter_code
_entity_poly.pdbx_strand_id
1 'polypeptide(L)'
;MKTVQIIDLVCMVHAWSDYRLAKELHVSPSAVSNWRAGRSFPEPVLCVKLAALAGVEPGQVIAQVEAERAERAGKMDQVKTWNTWLGKMTGTAAAVIMSASMSGVSTDAGAMPVDTQTGNLLKPIVCILC
;
A
#
# COMPACT_ATOMS: atom_id res chain seq x y z
N MET A 1 -7.81 5.63 -6.94
CA MET A 1 -7.01 5.83 -8.16
C MET A 1 -6.73 4.44 -8.73
N LYS A 2 -6.59 4.30 -10.06
CA LYS A 2 -6.35 2.99 -10.70
C LYS A 2 -4.85 2.62 -10.70
N THR A 3 -4.48 1.34 -10.80
CA THR A 3 -3.08 0.89 -10.96
C THR A 3 -2.36 1.58 -12.13
N VAL A 4 -3.07 1.86 -13.22
CA VAL A 4 -2.49 2.60 -14.36
C VAL A 4 -2.13 4.04 -13.97
N GLN A 5 -2.97 4.67 -13.15
CA GLN A 5 -2.77 6.06 -12.74
C GLN A 5 -1.59 6.21 -11.77
N ILE A 6 -1.30 5.22 -10.91
CA ILE A 6 -0.09 5.27 -10.07
C ILE A 6 1.18 5.17 -10.93
N ILE A 7 1.17 4.32 -11.95
CA ILE A 7 2.29 4.17 -12.89
C ILE A 7 2.50 5.48 -13.67
N ASP A 8 1.42 6.07 -14.19
CA ASP A 8 1.49 7.34 -14.90
C ASP A 8 1.99 8.48 -14.01
N LEU A 9 1.55 8.53 -12.75
CA LEU A 9 2.00 9.52 -11.80
C LEU A 9 3.51 9.40 -11.55
N VAL A 10 4.04 8.19 -11.32
CA VAL A 10 5.48 7.98 -11.16
C VAL A 10 6.24 8.43 -12.41
N CYS A 11 5.79 8.01 -13.59
CA CYS A 11 6.44 8.39 -14.85
C CYS A 11 6.42 9.90 -15.07
N MET A 12 5.34 10.60 -14.69
CA MET A 12 5.27 12.06 -14.74
C MET A 12 6.22 12.74 -13.75
N VAL A 13 6.22 12.32 -12.48
CA VAL A 13 7.05 12.93 -11.42
C VAL A 13 8.54 12.88 -11.77
N HIS A 14 8.99 11.78 -12.36
CA HIS A 14 10.40 11.56 -12.66
C HIS A 14 10.79 11.81 -14.12
N ALA A 15 9.83 12.19 -14.98
CA ALA A 15 10.01 12.24 -16.43
C ALA A 15 10.61 10.94 -17.01
N TRP A 16 10.10 9.80 -16.52
CA TRP A 16 10.58 8.47 -16.91
C TRP A 16 9.69 7.83 -17.97
N SER A 17 10.30 6.99 -18.80
CA SER A 17 9.58 6.03 -19.61
C SER A 17 9.22 4.79 -18.78
N ASP A 18 8.21 4.04 -19.21
CA ASP A 18 7.85 2.76 -18.59
C ASP A 18 9.02 1.78 -18.52
N TYR A 19 9.91 1.84 -19.51
CA TYR A 19 11.14 1.05 -19.52
C TYR A 19 12.07 1.44 -18.37
N ARG A 20 12.25 2.74 -18.13
CA ARG A 20 13.09 3.24 -17.03
C ARG A 20 12.46 2.92 -15.68
N LEU A 21 11.14 3.04 -15.55
CA LEU A 21 10.41 2.59 -14.36
C LEU A 21 10.63 1.09 -14.09
N ALA A 22 10.54 0.24 -15.11
CA ALA A 22 10.77 -1.19 -14.97
C ALA A 22 12.20 -1.50 -14.48
N LYS A 23 13.19 -0.76 -14.99
CA LYS A 23 14.59 -0.87 -14.54
C LYS A 23 14.77 -0.47 -13.09
N GLU A 24 14.16 0.63 -12.67
CA GLU A 24 14.22 1.12 -11.29
C GLU A 24 13.56 0.13 -10.31
N LEU A 25 12.43 -0.46 -10.70
CA LEU A 25 11.72 -1.44 -9.87
C LEU A 25 12.33 -2.85 -9.93
N HIS A 26 13.35 -3.07 -10.77
CA HIS A 26 13.96 -4.38 -11.05
C HIS A 26 12.94 -5.42 -11.54
N VAL A 27 12.00 -5.01 -12.39
CA VAL A 27 11.01 -5.88 -13.02
C VAL A 27 11.20 -5.94 -14.53
N SER A 28 10.59 -6.92 -15.19
CA SER A 28 10.58 -6.96 -16.64
C SER A 28 9.70 -5.83 -17.20
N PRO A 29 10.05 -5.19 -18.35
CA PRO A 29 9.17 -4.23 -19.01
C PRO A 29 7.79 -4.82 -19.36
N SER A 30 7.74 -6.13 -19.64
CA SER A 30 6.49 -6.87 -19.87
C SER A 30 5.59 -6.90 -18.63
N ALA A 31 6.15 -6.90 -17.41
CA ALA A 31 5.35 -6.80 -16.19
C ALA A 31 4.62 -5.45 -16.13
N VAL A 32 5.33 -4.34 -16.38
CA VAL A 32 4.74 -2.99 -16.42
C VAL A 32 3.66 -2.89 -17.50
N SER A 33 3.90 -3.44 -18.69
CA SER A 33 2.91 -3.50 -19.76
C SER A 33 1.65 -4.30 -19.35
N ASN A 34 1.82 -5.43 -18.69
CA ASN A 34 0.70 -6.24 -18.18
C ASN A 34 -0.08 -5.53 -17.08
N TRP A 35 0.58 -4.75 -16.21
CA TRP A 35 -0.07 -3.91 -15.21
C TRP A 35 -0.93 -2.83 -15.86
N ARG A 36 -0.41 -2.14 -16.89
CA ARG A 36 -1.17 -1.14 -17.66
C ARG A 36 -2.40 -1.75 -18.34
N ALA A 37 -2.27 -2.97 -18.85
CA ALA A 37 -3.37 -3.70 -19.46
C ALA A 37 -4.36 -4.31 -18.43
N GLY A 38 -4.06 -4.24 -17.13
CA GLY A 38 -4.84 -4.89 -16.07
C GLY A 38 -4.89 -6.40 -16.17
N ARG A 39 -3.87 -7.02 -16.80
CA ARG A 39 -3.71 -8.48 -16.91
C ARG A 39 -3.04 -9.09 -15.68
N SER A 40 -2.18 -8.31 -15.04
CA SER A 40 -1.56 -8.64 -13.76
C SER A 40 -1.51 -7.39 -12.89
N PHE A 41 -1.19 -7.57 -11.61
CA PHE A 41 -1.08 -6.49 -10.64
C PHE A 41 0.25 -6.59 -9.90
N PRO A 42 0.87 -5.45 -9.52
CA PRO A 42 2.09 -5.45 -8.74
C PRO A 42 1.89 -6.14 -7.38
N GLU A 43 2.95 -6.73 -6.84
CA GLU A 43 2.97 -7.29 -5.49
C GLU A 43 2.99 -6.17 -4.44
N PRO A 44 2.47 -6.37 -3.21
CA PRO A 44 2.50 -5.35 -2.16
C PRO A 44 3.85 -4.65 -1.94
N VAL A 45 4.97 -5.40 -2.02
CA VAL A 45 6.32 -4.81 -1.90
C VAL A 45 6.62 -3.82 -3.03
N LEU A 46 6.19 -4.13 -4.25
CA LEU A 46 6.31 -3.23 -5.39
C LEU A 46 5.36 -2.03 -5.27
N CYS A 47 4.17 -2.21 -4.68
CA CYS A 47 3.25 -1.11 -4.38
C CYS A 47 3.88 -0.10 -3.42
N VAL A 48 4.61 -0.55 -2.39
CA VAL A 48 5.35 0.34 -1.48
C VAL A 48 6.41 1.14 -2.23
N LYS A 49 7.17 0.49 -3.13
CA LYS A 49 8.18 1.18 -3.95
C LYS A 49 7.55 2.20 -4.89
N LEU A 50 6.45 1.83 -5.56
CA LEU A 50 5.69 2.73 -6.41
C LEU A 50 5.18 3.95 -5.62
N ALA A 51 4.66 3.74 -4.42
CA ALA A 51 4.20 4.80 -3.54
C ALA A 51 5.33 5.75 -3.13
N ALA A 52 6.49 5.21 -2.78
CA ALA A 52 7.67 5.99 -2.43
C ALA A 52 8.16 6.86 -3.61
N LEU A 53 8.17 6.30 -4.83
CA LEU A 53 8.52 7.04 -6.04
C LEU A 53 7.47 8.11 -6.40
N ALA A 54 6.20 7.82 -6.14
CA ALA A 54 5.07 8.72 -6.37
C ALA A 54 4.90 9.82 -5.31
N GLY A 55 5.52 9.67 -4.13
CA GLY A 55 5.30 10.57 -2.99
C GLY A 55 3.90 10.47 -2.39
N VAL A 56 3.26 9.29 -2.46
CA VAL A 56 1.94 9.03 -1.87
C VAL A 56 2.02 8.01 -0.74
N GLU A 57 0.97 7.96 0.08
CA GLU A 57 0.90 7.04 1.22
C GLU A 57 0.85 5.57 0.72
N PRO A 58 1.77 4.70 1.19
CA PRO A 58 1.92 3.34 0.66
C PRO A 58 0.69 2.47 0.91
N GLY A 59 0.04 2.62 2.06
CA GLY A 59 -1.18 1.93 2.39
C GLY A 59 -2.28 2.17 1.36
N GLN A 60 -2.49 3.42 0.96
CA GLN A 60 -3.45 3.83 -0.04
C GLN A 60 -3.20 3.13 -1.38
N VAL A 61 -1.94 3.02 -1.80
CA VAL A 61 -1.57 2.33 -3.05
C VAL A 61 -1.85 0.83 -2.95
N ILE A 62 -1.44 0.20 -1.85
CA ILE A 62 -1.64 -1.25 -1.64
C ILE A 62 -3.13 -1.58 -1.68
N ALA A 63 -3.96 -0.87 -0.92
CA ALA A 63 -5.38 -1.18 -0.86
C ALA A 63 -6.11 -0.90 -2.17
N GLN A 64 -5.69 0.09 -2.95
CA GLN A 64 -6.25 0.32 -4.29
C GLN A 64 -5.89 -0.80 -5.26
N VAL A 65 -4.62 -1.22 -5.29
CA VAL A 65 -4.18 -2.33 -6.15
C VAL A 65 -4.86 -3.64 -5.75
N GLU A 66 -5.00 -3.93 -4.46
CA GLU A 66 -5.67 -5.14 -4.00
C GLU A 66 -7.19 -5.10 -4.21
N ALA A 67 -7.83 -3.93 -4.11
CA ALA A 67 -9.22 -3.76 -4.50
C ALA A 67 -9.43 -4.08 -5.99
N GLU A 68 -8.56 -3.58 -6.87
CA GLU A 68 -8.62 -3.88 -8.31
C GLU A 68 -8.35 -5.35 -8.61
N ARG A 69 -7.37 -5.96 -7.93
CA ARG A 69 -7.08 -7.38 -8.04
C ARG A 69 -8.31 -8.21 -7.68
N ALA A 70 -8.97 -7.87 -6.56
CA ALA A 70 -10.17 -8.55 -6.10
C ALA A 70 -11.36 -8.36 -7.06
N GLU A 71 -11.53 -7.17 -7.62
CA GLU A 71 -12.57 -6.87 -8.62
C GLU A 71 -12.40 -7.74 -9.87
N ARG A 72 -11.17 -7.86 -10.38
CA ARG A 72 -10.86 -8.74 -11.52
C ARG A 72 -11.05 -10.22 -11.21
N ALA A 73 -10.86 -10.63 -9.95
CA ALA A 73 -11.11 -11.99 -9.50
C ALA A 73 -12.60 -12.28 -9.24
N GLY A 74 -13.50 -11.28 -9.38
CA GLY A 74 -14.93 -11.43 -9.08
C GLY A 74 -15.26 -11.54 -7.60
N LYS A 75 -14.32 -11.21 -6.70
CA LYS A 75 -14.46 -11.35 -5.24
C LYS A 75 -14.96 -10.05 -4.63
N MET A 76 -16.26 -9.81 -4.77
CA MET A 76 -16.90 -8.55 -4.36
C MET A 76 -16.88 -8.30 -2.84
N ASP A 77 -16.74 -9.35 -2.03
CA ASP A 77 -16.53 -9.28 -0.59
C ASP A 77 -15.19 -8.60 -0.25
N GLN A 78 -14.11 -8.98 -0.93
CA GLN A 78 -12.77 -8.43 -0.71
C GLN A 78 -12.68 -6.99 -1.20
N VAL A 79 -13.33 -6.65 -2.32
CA VAL A 79 -13.42 -5.27 -2.82
C VAL A 79 -14.01 -4.32 -1.77
N LYS A 80 -15.08 -4.74 -1.10
CA LYS A 80 -15.73 -3.93 -0.04
C LYS A 80 -14.81 -3.74 1.16
N THR A 81 -14.09 -4.78 1.58
CA THR A 81 -13.13 -4.70 2.69
C THR A 81 -12.04 -3.67 2.40
N TRP A 82 -11.43 -3.74 1.21
CA TRP A 82 -10.37 -2.81 0.81
C TRP A 82 -10.88 -1.37 0.67
N ASN A 83 -12.07 -1.17 0.08
CA ASN A 83 -12.68 0.15 -0.03
C ASN A 83 -13.06 0.75 1.34
N THR A 84 -13.52 -0.09 2.27
CA THR A 84 -13.82 0.35 3.64
C THR A 84 -12.54 0.78 4.35
N TRP A 85 -11.46 0.02 4.20
CA TRP A 85 -10.16 0.37 4.76
C TRP A 85 -9.60 1.68 4.16
N LEU A 86 -9.73 1.87 2.84
CA LEU A 86 -9.37 3.14 2.17
C LEU A 86 -10.14 4.34 2.73
N GLY A 87 -11.45 4.21 2.94
CA GLY A 87 -12.29 5.27 3.49
C GLY A 87 -11.87 5.72 4.89
N LYS A 88 -11.35 4.80 5.71
CA LYS A 88 -10.85 5.10 7.07
C LYS A 88 -9.51 5.85 7.04
N MET A 89 -8.67 5.62 6.03
CA MET A 89 -7.35 6.25 5.89
C MET A 89 -7.43 7.67 5.31
N THR A 90 -8.38 7.95 4.40
CA THR A 90 -8.51 9.28 3.78
C THR A 90 -9.23 10.32 4.65
N GLY A 91 -9.84 9.90 5.76
CA GLY A 91 -10.76 10.72 6.56
C GLY A 91 -10.17 11.46 7.77
N THR A 92 -8.88 11.29 8.09
CA THR A 92 -8.30 11.75 9.38
C THR A 92 -7.47 13.05 9.29
N ALA A 93 -7.62 13.85 8.24
CA ALA A 93 -6.88 15.12 8.10
C ALA A 93 -7.66 16.38 8.51
N ALA A 94 -8.93 16.29 8.90
CA ALA A 94 -9.78 17.47 9.14
C ALA A 94 -10.49 17.45 10.50
N ALA A 95 -9.74 17.62 11.60
CA ALA A 95 -10.30 18.06 12.88
C ALA A 95 -9.26 18.73 13.78
N VAL A 96 -8.48 19.68 13.27
CA VAL A 96 -7.77 20.65 14.11
C VAL A 96 -7.90 22.01 13.45
N ILE A 97 -8.80 22.84 13.99
CA ILE A 97 -8.73 24.30 14.19
C ILE A 97 -10.16 24.71 14.56
N MET A 98 -10.47 24.72 15.86
CA MET A 98 -11.25 25.76 16.52
C MET A 98 -10.81 25.81 17.99
N SER A 99 -9.56 26.22 18.20
CA SER A 99 -9.08 26.61 19.51
C SER A 99 -9.52 28.05 19.79
N ALA A 100 -10.61 28.21 20.55
CA ALA A 100 -10.79 29.42 21.38
C ALA A 100 -11.89 29.18 22.44
N SER A 101 -11.62 28.34 23.45
CA SER A 101 -11.85 28.64 24.87
C SER A 101 -11.71 27.40 25.77
N MET A 102 -10.80 27.54 26.74
CA MET A 102 -10.72 26.86 28.04
C MET A 102 -10.70 25.32 28.10
N SER A 103 -9.48 24.82 28.35
CA SER A 103 -9.13 23.72 29.27
C SER A 103 -9.80 22.36 29.04
N GLY A 104 -9.06 21.46 28.38
CA GLY A 104 -9.23 20.01 28.52
C GLY A 104 -9.65 19.26 27.26
N VAL A 105 -8.79 19.20 26.24
CA VAL A 105 -8.87 18.12 25.25
C VAL A 105 -7.60 17.28 25.35
N SER A 106 -7.75 16.09 25.92
CA SER A 106 -6.76 15.03 25.83
C SER A 106 -6.69 14.61 24.37
N THR A 107 -5.56 14.88 23.73
CA THR A 107 -5.20 14.24 22.47
C THR A 107 -4.84 12.80 22.78
N ASP A 108 -5.85 11.91 22.87
CA ASP A 108 -5.62 10.49 22.64
C ASP A 108 -5.43 10.33 21.13
N ALA A 109 -4.21 10.68 20.69
CA ALA A 109 -3.69 10.17 19.45
C ALA A 109 -3.65 8.65 19.63
N GLY A 110 -4.68 7.98 19.11
CA GLY A 110 -4.67 6.55 18.87
C GLY A 110 -3.59 6.24 17.84
N ALA A 111 -2.33 6.30 18.28
CA ALA A 111 -1.27 5.48 17.76
C ALA A 111 -1.75 4.05 17.95
N MET A 112 -2.36 3.48 16.92
CA MET A 112 -2.56 2.04 16.90
C MET A 112 -1.15 1.41 16.90
N PRO A 113 -0.82 0.55 17.87
CA PRO A 113 0.47 -0.12 17.88
C PRO A 113 0.56 -0.98 16.61
N VAL A 114 1.61 -0.77 15.83
CA VAL A 114 2.02 -1.74 14.82
C VAL A 114 2.56 -2.93 15.63
N ASP A 115 1.73 -3.96 15.80
CA ASP A 115 2.15 -5.21 16.44
C ASP A 115 3.20 -5.85 15.54
N THR A 116 4.44 -5.54 15.87
CA THR A 116 5.64 -6.17 15.33
C THR A 116 5.74 -7.54 15.99
N GLN A 117 5.04 -8.54 15.46
CA GLN A 117 5.26 -9.94 15.82
C GLN A 117 6.60 -10.43 15.25
N THR A 118 7.71 -9.92 15.81
CA THR A 118 9.01 -10.59 15.78
C THR A 118 9.05 -11.50 17.01
N GLY A 119 8.51 -12.69 16.86
CA GLY A 119 8.49 -13.75 17.87
C GLY A 119 9.19 -15.00 17.35
N ASN A 120 10.51 -14.99 17.46
CA ASN A 120 11.31 -16.11 17.96
C ASN A 120 10.91 -17.55 17.52
N LEU A 121 11.55 -18.07 16.47
CA LEU A 121 11.76 -19.51 16.30
C LEU A 121 13.22 -19.79 15.94
N LEU A 122 14.11 -19.49 16.88
CA LEU A 122 15.42 -20.12 16.96
C LEU A 122 15.40 -21.23 18.01
N LYS A 123 15.70 -22.43 17.51
CA LYS A 123 16.08 -23.70 18.18
C LYS A 123 14.93 -24.64 18.56
N PRO A 124 15.13 -25.92 18.24
CA PRO A 124 15.72 -26.78 19.25
C PRO A 124 17.05 -27.42 18.80
N ILE A 125 18.06 -27.30 19.66
CA ILE A 125 19.14 -28.27 19.76
C ILE A 125 18.61 -29.40 20.66
N VAL A 126 18.86 -30.66 20.26
CA VAL A 126 18.91 -31.94 21.01
C VAL A 126 18.33 -33.02 20.07
N CYS A 127 19.17 -33.74 19.31
CA CYS A 127 19.77 -35.03 19.68
C CYS A 127 18.76 -36.01 20.30
N ILE A 128 18.34 -37.05 19.58
CA ILE A 128 18.12 -38.41 20.10
C ILE A 128 18.03 -39.38 18.89
N LEU A 129 18.85 -40.42 18.97
CA LEU A 129 18.85 -41.71 18.27
C LEU A 129 17.60 -42.07 17.43
N CYS A 130 17.83 -42.37 16.16
CA CYS A 130 17.44 -43.59 15.43
C CYS A 130 18.01 -43.55 14.02
#